data_AF-A0A932X4Y3-F1
#
_entry.id   AF-A0A932X4Y3-F1
#
_cell.length_a   1.000
_cell.length_b   1.000
_cell.length_c   1.000
_cell.angle_alpha   90.00
_cell.angle_beta   90.00
_cell.angle_gamma   90.00
#
_symmetry.space_group_name_H-M   'P 1'
#
loop_
_entity.id
_entity.type
_entity.pdbx_description
1 polymer ?
#
loop_
_entity_poly.entity_id
_entity_poly.type
_entity_poly.pdbx_seq_one_letter_code
_entity_poly.pdbx_strand_id
1 'polypeptide(L)'
;MASISPVVLLYRRVLSGPSPLLAPVFLNAAVLERYRGRPGFSLVRTDTIGRLKREGAWSLDFGLSPQEGVIHLSLGDLASRLPQEEREHWVEHIVAPPLSQNFTRVQLSPGLCIEDGEVRPG
;
A
#
# COMPACT_ATOMS: atom_id res chain seq x y z
N MET A 1 -30.77 -9.62 -2.46
CA MET A 1 -30.04 -8.38 -2.82
C MET A 1 -28.56 -8.67 -2.69
N ALA A 2 -27.75 -8.49 -3.75
CA ALA A 2 -26.31 -8.67 -3.63
C ALA A 2 -25.72 -7.53 -2.78
N SER A 3 -24.99 -7.85 -1.71
CA SER A 3 -24.27 -6.85 -0.94
C SER A 3 -23.18 -6.23 -1.81
N ILE A 4 -23.11 -4.90 -1.85
CA ILE A 4 -22.01 -4.21 -2.55
C ILE A 4 -20.71 -4.53 -1.82
N SER A 5 -19.68 -4.93 -2.56
CA SER A 5 -18.36 -5.19 -1.99
C SER A 5 -17.81 -3.93 -1.28
N PRO A 6 -17.29 -4.05 -0.04
CA PRO A 6 -16.61 -2.94 0.64
C PRO A 6 -15.47 -2.33 -0.18
N VAL A 7 -14.80 -3.13 -1.02
CA VAL A 7 -13.75 -2.67 -1.93
C VAL A 7 -14.31 -1.72 -2.99
N VAL A 8 -15.48 -2.03 -3.56
CA VAL A 8 -16.14 -1.16 -4.54
C VAL A 8 -16.53 0.17 -3.89
N LEU A 9 -17.03 0.14 -2.65
CA LEU A 9 -17.34 1.36 -1.89
C LEU A 9 -16.08 2.18 -1.58
N LEU A 10 -14.99 1.53 -1.20
CA LEU A 10 -13.69 2.17 -0.98
C LEU A 10 -13.22 2.91 -2.23
N TYR A 11 -13.18 2.24 -3.39
CA TYR A 11 -12.71 2.86 -4.62
C TYR A 11 -13.67 3.92 -5.16
N ARG A 12 -14.99 3.78 -4.96
CA ARG A 12 -15.91 4.90 -5.18
C ARG A 12 -15.51 6.11 -4.36
N ARG A 13 -15.17 5.92 -3.08
CA ARG A 13 -14.74 7.04 -2.22
C ARG A 13 -13.40 7.64 -2.66
N VAL A 14 -12.43 6.81 -3.06
CA VAL A 14 -11.14 7.26 -3.60
C VAL A 14 -11.33 8.14 -4.84
N LEU A 15 -12.23 7.74 -5.75
CA LEU A 15 -12.44 8.42 -7.03
C LEU A 15 -13.39 9.63 -6.93
N SER A 16 -14.34 9.60 -5.98
CA SER A 16 -15.35 10.68 -5.81
C SER A 16 -14.97 11.70 -4.73
N GLY A 17 -13.92 11.43 -3.96
CA GLY A 17 -13.58 12.16 -2.74
C GLY A 17 -12.31 13.01 -2.87
N PRO A 18 -12.05 13.88 -1.88
CA PRO A 18 -10.87 14.75 -1.87
C PRO A 18 -9.56 14.02 -1.50
N SER A 19 -9.62 12.72 -1.16
CA SER A 19 -8.46 11.99 -0.64
C SER A 19 -8.23 10.71 -1.43
N PRO A 20 -7.51 10.77 -2.56
CA PRO A 20 -7.01 9.58 -3.25
C PRO A 20 -6.13 8.71 -2.35
N LEU A 21 -5.69 9.24 -1.21
CA LEU A 21 -4.87 8.59 -0.20
C LEU A 21 -5.56 7.43 0.53
N LEU A 22 -6.87 7.23 0.36
CA LEU A 22 -7.56 6.03 0.85
C LEU A 22 -7.25 4.78 0.02
N ALA A 23 -6.59 4.92 -1.13
CA ALA A 23 -6.21 3.78 -1.96
C ALA A 23 -5.31 2.81 -1.16
N PRO A 24 -5.61 1.50 -1.17
CA PRO A 24 -4.81 0.51 -0.46
C PRO A 24 -3.47 0.31 -1.16
N VAL A 25 -2.40 0.26 -0.35
CA VAL A 25 -1.08 -0.22 -0.74
C VAL A 25 -0.90 -1.60 -0.13
N PHE A 26 -0.51 -2.57 -0.95
CA PHE A 26 -0.27 -3.94 -0.53
C PHE A 26 1.22 -4.16 -0.31
N LEU A 27 1.54 -4.87 0.78
CA LEU A 27 2.92 -5.15 1.15
C LEU A 27 3.07 -6.61 1.57
N ASN A 28 4.28 -7.14 1.39
CA ASN A 28 4.68 -8.39 1.98
C ASN A 28 4.70 -8.24 3.51
N ALA A 29 4.05 -9.16 4.22
CA ALA A 29 3.96 -9.17 5.68
C ALA A 29 5.34 -9.24 6.36
N ALA A 30 6.38 -9.68 5.64
CA ALA A 30 7.78 -9.65 6.07
C ALA A 30 8.26 -8.25 6.51
N VAL A 31 7.61 -7.17 6.03
CA VAL A 31 7.89 -5.79 6.48
C VAL A 31 7.80 -5.64 8.01
N LEU A 32 6.94 -6.45 8.64
CA LEU A 32 6.68 -6.42 10.08
C LEU A 32 7.77 -7.14 10.90
N GLU A 33 8.57 -8.01 10.28
CA GLU A 33 9.62 -8.79 10.97
C GLU A 33 10.67 -7.88 11.59
N ARG A 34 10.96 -6.75 10.94
CA ARG A 34 11.86 -5.71 11.46
C ARG A 34 11.44 -5.19 12.84
N TYR A 35 10.16 -5.26 13.21
CA TYR A 35 9.66 -4.67 14.46
C TYR A 35 9.30 -5.70 15.52
N ARG A 36 9.20 -6.98 15.15
CA ARG A 36 8.76 -8.05 16.07
C ARG A 36 9.77 -8.23 17.20
N GLY A 37 9.26 -8.16 18.44
CA GLY A 37 10.07 -8.36 19.65
C GLY A 37 11.12 -7.28 19.91
N ARG A 38 11.14 -6.18 19.14
CA ARG A 38 12.08 -5.08 19.36
C ARG A 38 11.59 -4.16 20.48
N PRO A 39 12.47 -3.76 21.43
CA PRO A 39 12.11 -2.77 22.44
C PRO A 39 11.56 -1.48 21.84
N GLY A 40 10.52 -0.91 22.46
CA GLY A 40 9.86 0.31 21.98
C GLY A 40 8.89 0.10 20.82
N PHE A 41 8.72 -1.14 20.34
CA PHE A 41 7.71 -1.50 19.35
C PHE A 41 6.69 -2.48 19.92
N SER A 42 5.44 -2.31 19.54
CA SER A 42 4.35 -3.25 19.79
C SER A 42 3.68 -3.62 18.47
N LEU A 43 3.48 -4.92 18.28
CA LEU A 43 2.79 -5.48 17.12
C LEU A 43 1.67 -6.37 17.63
N VAL A 44 0.43 -5.95 17.39
CA VAL A 44 -0.78 -6.67 17.81
C VAL A 44 -1.61 -6.98 16.57
N ARG A 45 -2.19 -8.17 16.49
CA ARG A 45 -3.06 -8.56 15.38
C ARG A 45 -4.19 -9.50 15.82
N THR A 46 -5.26 -9.45 15.05
CA THR A 46 -6.34 -10.44 14.98
C THR A 46 -6.17 -11.26 13.69
N ASP A 47 -7.21 -11.98 13.28
CA ASP A 47 -7.22 -12.73 12.01
C ASP A 47 -7.36 -11.83 10.77
N THR A 48 -7.86 -10.60 10.93
CA THR A 48 -8.19 -9.72 9.78
C THR A 48 -7.56 -8.33 9.85
N ILE A 49 -7.22 -7.86 11.04
CA ILE A 49 -6.61 -6.54 11.26
C ILE A 49 -5.45 -6.61 12.23
N GLY A 50 -4.48 -5.71 12.09
CA GLY A 50 -3.40 -5.53 13.03
C GLY A 50 -2.96 -4.07 13.16
N ARG A 51 -2.12 -3.84 14.16
CA ARG A 51 -1.54 -2.55 14.50
C ARG A 51 -0.07 -2.72 14.82
N LEU A 52 0.76 -1.93 14.15
CA LEU A 52 2.15 -1.72 14.52
C LEU A 52 2.27 -0.35 15.17
N LYS A 53 2.91 -0.27 16.33
CA LYS A 53 3.12 0.98 17.06
C LYS A 53 4.54 1.08 17.58
N ARG A 54 5.17 2.23 17.36
CA ARG A 54 6.37 2.69 18.06
C ARG A 54 5.96 3.58 19.22
N GLU A 55 6.36 3.21 20.43
CA GLU A 55 5.96 3.92 21.65
C GLU A 55 6.35 5.40 21.59
N GLY A 56 5.40 6.28 21.92
CA GLY A 56 5.60 7.74 21.91
C GLY A 56 5.83 8.38 20.53
N ALA A 57 5.76 7.62 19.43
CA ALA A 57 6.10 8.13 18.10
C ALA A 57 4.95 7.98 17.09
N TRP A 58 4.77 6.78 16.51
CA TRP A 58 3.82 6.57 15.42
C TRP A 58 3.11 5.22 15.55
N SER A 59 1.98 5.10 14.86
CA SER A 59 1.23 3.84 14.76
C SER A 59 0.56 3.71 13.41
N LEU A 60 0.60 2.50 12.85
CA LEU A 60 -0.05 2.11 11.61
C LEU A 60 -1.03 0.97 11.88
N ASP A 61 -2.26 1.15 11.43
CA ASP A 61 -3.25 0.09 11.32
C ASP A 61 -3.14 -0.56 9.94
N PHE A 62 -3.32 -1.88 9.87
CA PHE A 62 -3.25 -2.63 8.63
C PHE A 62 -4.28 -3.76 8.61
N GLY A 63 -4.75 -4.11 7.41
CA GLY A 63 -5.55 -5.31 7.16
C GLY A 63 -4.66 -6.47 6.74
N LEU A 64 -5.10 -7.68 7.11
CA LEU A 64 -4.52 -8.95 6.65
C LEU A 64 -5.30 -9.39 5.41
N SER A 65 -4.61 -9.55 4.29
CA SER A 65 -5.23 -10.05 3.06
C SER A 65 -5.59 -11.53 3.23
N PRO A 66 -6.66 -12.03 2.57
CA PRO A 66 -6.88 -13.46 2.43
C PRO A 66 -5.74 -14.19 1.71
N GLN A 67 -4.95 -13.47 0.91
CA GLN A 67 -3.70 -13.99 0.36
C GLN A 67 -2.63 -14.05 1.46
N GLU A 68 -2.08 -15.25 1.66
CA GLU A 68 -1.04 -15.47 2.67
C GLU A 68 0.15 -14.52 2.47
N GLY A 69 0.64 -13.99 3.58
CA GLY A 69 1.84 -13.15 3.59
C GLY A 69 1.63 -11.74 3.00
N VAL A 70 0.38 -11.29 2.79
CA VAL A 70 0.10 -9.93 2.30
C VAL A 70 -0.68 -9.13 3.34
N ILE A 71 -0.22 -7.92 3.63
CA ILE A 71 -0.95 -6.91 4.39
C ILE A 71 -1.33 -5.74 3.49
N HIS A 72 -2.31 -4.95 3.91
CA HIS A 72 -2.63 -3.70 3.22
C HIS A 72 -2.95 -2.58 4.20
N LEU A 73 -2.63 -1.36 3.80
CA LEU A 73 -2.93 -0.13 4.54
C LEU A 73 -3.17 1.01 3.55
N SER A 74 -3.72 2.13 4.00
CA SER A 74 -3.99 3.26 3.11
C SER A 74 -2.68 3.95 2.71
N LEU A 75 -2.60 4.44 1.47
CA LEU A 75 -1.49 5.27 1.01
C LEU A 75 -1.29 6.50 1.90
N GLY A 76 -2.38 7.05 2.43
CA GLY A 76 -2.37 8.18 3.36
C GLY A 76 -1.68 7.88 4.67
N ASP A 77 -1.89 6.71 5.25
CA ASP A 77 -1.22 6.31 6.48
C ASP A 77 0.29 6.14 6.26
N LEU A 78 0.70 5.52 5.13
CA LEU A 78 2.11 5.46 4.74
C LEU A 78 2.72 6.85 4.52
N ALA A 79 2.01 7.75 3.85
CA ALA A 79 2.55 9.07 3.52
C ALA A 79 2.62 10.01 4.73
N SER A 80 1.65 9.92 5.66
CA SER A 80 1.48 10.91 6.74
C SER A 80 1.91 10.43 8.12
N ARG A 81 1.80 9.12 8.42
CA ARG A 81 2.11 8.59 9.76
C ARG A 81 3.46 7.90 9.84
N LEU A 82 3.95 7.36 8.72
CA LEU A 82 5.25 6.69 8.69
C LEU A 82 6.38 7.73 8.58
N PRO A 83 7.32 7.77 9.54
CA PRO A 83 8.47 8.67 9.49
C PRO A 83 9.33 8.42 8.25
N GLN A 84 10.03 9.45 7.78
CA GLN A 84 10.81 9.40 6.54
C GLN A 84 11.88 8.30 6.58
N GLU A 85 12.53 8.10 7.73
CA GLU A 85 13.57 7.09 7.94
C GLU A 85 13.07 5.64 7.85
N GLU A 86 11.76 5.41 7.95
CA GLU A 86 11.17 4.08 7.78
C GLU A 86 10.70 3.83 6.35
N ARG A 87 10.49 4.88 5.53
CA ARG A 87 9.80 4.74 4.23
C ARG A 87 10.52 3.79 3.26
N GLU A 88 11.84 3.85 3.18
CA GLU A 88 12.61 2.99 2.27
C GLU A 88 12.38 1.51 2.57
N HIS A 89 12.45 1.12 3.85
CA HIS A 89 12.16 -0.23 4.31
C HIS A 89 10.76 -0.69 3.90
N TRP A 90 9.76 0.17 3.98
CA TRP A 90 8.39 -0.18 3.59
C TRP A 90 8.23 -0.27 2.07
N VAL A 91 8.88 0.59 1.30
CA VAL A 91 8.84 0.58 -0.17
C VAL A 91 9.41 -0.72 -0.73
N GLU A 92 10.50 -1.23 -0.14
CA GLU A 92 11.11 -2.52 -0.53
C GLU A 92 10.16 -3.72 -0.40
N HIS A 93 9.09 -3.59 0.39
CA HIS A 93 8.11 -4.66 0.61
C HIS A 93 6.82 -4.48 -0.18
N ILE A 94 6.71 -3.47 -1.06
CA ILE A 94 5.51 -3.26 -1.87
C ILE A 94 5.24 -4.47 -2.77
N VAL A 95 4.02 -4.99 -2.67
CA VAL A 95 3.49 -6.00 -3.60
C VAL A 95 2.70 -5.26 -4.65
N ALA A 96 3.35 -4.96 -5.78
CA ALA A 96 2.69 -4.34 -6.91
C ALA A 96 1.99 -5.39 -7.79
N PRO A 97 0.81 -5.09 -8.35
CA PRO A 97 0.31 -5.85 -9.49
C PRO A 97 1.34 -5.82 -10.64
N PRO A 98 1.25 -6.70 -11.64
CA PRO A 98 2.13 -6.66 -12.80
C PRO A 98 1.93 -5.33 -13.55
N LEU A 99 2.81 -4.36 -13.31
CA LEU A 99 2.80 -3.05 -13.94
C LEU A 99 3.58 -3.06 -15.25
N SER A 100 3.09 -2.35 -16.26
CA SER A 100 3.87 -2.06 -17.45
C SER A 100 5.04 -1.15 -17.10
N GLN A 101 6.27 -1.65 -17.26
CA GLN A 101 7.47 -0.87 -16.97
C GLN A 101 7.54 0.41 -17.79
N ASN A 102 7.18 0.35 -19.07
CA ASN A 102 7.18 1.51 -19.96
C ASN A 102 6.16 2.56 -19.51
N PHE A 103 4.93 2.14 -19.17
CA PHE A 103 3.92 3.06 -18.67
C PHE A 103 4.32 3.70 -17.34
N THR A 104 4.87 2.91 -16.40
CA THR A 104 5.38 3.43 -15.12
C THR A 104 6.51 4.45 -15.32
N ARG A 105 7.43 4.21 -16.26
CA ARG A 105 8.49 5.18 -16.59
C ARG A 105 7.93 6.51 -17.12
N VAL A 106 6.94 6.45 -18.01
CA VAL A 106 6.27 7.66 -18.53
C VAL A 106 5.58 8.45 -17.41
N GLN A 107 4.95 7.77 -16.45
CA GLN A 107 4.34 8.43 -15.30
C GLN A 107 5.38 9.12 -14.39
N LEU A 108 6.55 8.52 -14.20
CA LEU A 108 7.64 9.09 -13.39
C LEU A 108 8.40 10.20 -14.10
N SER A 109 8.38 10.23 -15.44
CA SER A 109 9.11 11.19 -16.25
C SER A 109 8.22 11.69 -17.40
N PRO A 110 7.34 12.66 -17.12
CA PRO A 110 6.48 13.24 -18.15
C PRO A 110 7.32 13.79 -19.31
N GLY A 111 7.00 13.36 -20.54
CA GLY A 111 7.75 13.72 -21.74
C GLY A 111 8.82 12.71 -22.17
N LEU A 112 8.99 11.59 -21.45
CA LEU A 112 9.83 10.48 -21.88
C LEU A 112 9.25 9.85 -23.17
N CYS A 113 10.00 9.93 -24.27
CA CYS A 113 9.71 9.17 -25.48
C CYS A 113 10.25 7.74 -25.34
N ILE A 114 9.36 6.75 -25.41
CA ILE A 114 9.71 5.33 -25.42
C ILE A 114 9.29 4.76 -26.77
N GLU A 115 10.20 4.10 -27.46
CA GLU A 115 9.88 3.27 -28.61
C GLU A 115 9.21 1.98 -28.13
N ASP A 116 7.89 1.86 -28.31
CA ASP A 116 7.05 0.78 -27.75
C ASP A 116 6.36 -0.05 -28.86
N GLY A 117 7.04 -0.20 -29.99
CA GLY A 117 6.57 -0.99 -31.13
C GLY A 117 5.39 -0.39 -31.90
N GLU A 118 4.74 -1.22 -32.70
CA GLU A 118 3.64 -0.81 -33.56
C GLU A 118 2.32 -0.61 -32.79
N VAL A 119 1.56 0.42 -33.19
CA VAL A 119 0.23 0.70 -32.65
C VAL A 119 -0.74 -0.40 -33.02
N ARG A 120 -1.44 -0.95 -32.02
CA ARG A 120 -2.54 -1.90 -32.22
C ARG A 120 -3.88 -1.16 -32.17
N PRO A 121 -4.72 -1.21 -33.22
CA PRO A 121 -6.07 -0.65 -33.16
C PRO A 121 -6.94 -1.47 -32.19
N GLY A 122 -7.79 -0.77 -31.43
CA GLY A 122 -8.74 -1.36 -30.48
C GLY A 122 -10.12 -1.61 -31.08
#